data_AF-A0A6I3AD44-F1
#
_entry.id   AF-A0A6I3AD44-F1
#
_cell.length_a   1.000
_cell.length_b   1.000
_cell.length_c   1.000
_cell.angle_alpha   90.00
_cell.angle_beta   90.00
_cell.angle_gamma   90.00
#
_symmetry.space_group_name_H-M   'P 1'
#
loop_
_entity.id
_entity.type
_entity.pdbx_description
1 polymer ?
#
loop_
_entity_poly.entity_id
_entity_poly.type
_entity_poly.pdbx_seq_one_letter_code
_entity_poly.pdbx_strand_id
1 'polypeptide(L)'
;MGSVTSSSLPTERNTSARASSSAITRWTVPVTESVLHVQWQSWDASTDEQFALRWDNGGWVAEGSVSGANVHYVLRLGENLDLRQFLLFRDLDEPDLWLVRDSTGHWGEMNGGERRDLLGCGPVSLGCSPSATLIAVRSLDLEVGGRAELIAAAVDTETLSVVPASHVFTRLDTHRWHLEVGQFGFSTVFDVDDEGVLIHSPGWFRRVAPPA
;
A
#
# COMPACT_ATOMS: atom_id res chain seq x y z
N MET A 1 -54.01 51.53 39.31
CA MET A 1 -54.86 50.36 39.61
C MET A 1 -54.21 49.14 39.00
N GLY A 2 -53.82 48.17 39.85
CA GLY A 2 -53.44 46.78 39.53
C GLY A 2 -52.17 46.58 38.71
N SER A 3 -51.25 45.64 38.98
CA SER A 3 -51.06 44.67 40.06
C SER A 3 -49.71 43.99 39.79
N VAL A 4 -48.96 43.70 40.85
CA VAL A 4 -47.68 42.97 40.83
C VAL A 4 -47.93 41.47 40.66
N THR A 5 -47.12 40.77 39.86
CA THR A 5 -46.72 39.38 40.15
C THR A 5 -45.32 39.06 39.64
N SER A 6 -44.59 38.41 40.53
CA SER A 6 -43.24 37.87 40.46
C SER A 6 -43.09 36.68 39.50
N SER A 7 -41.85 36.45 39.04
CA SER A 7 -41.09 35.19 39.27
C SER A 7 -40.51 34.49 38.04
N SER A 8 -39.25 34.09 38.24
CA SER A 8 -38.60 32.87 37.74
C SER A 8 -37.99 32.87 36.34
N LEU A 9 -36.66 32.94 36.33
CA LEU A 9 -35.78 32.38 35.29
C LEU A 9 -35.99 30.86 35.17
N PRO A 10 -35.97 30.29 33.96
CA PRO A 10 -35.61 28.90 33.76
C PRO A 10 -34.14 28.79 33.32
N THR A 11 -33.39 28.03 34.11
CA THR A 11 -32.12 27.40 33.73
C THR A 11 -32.44 26.20 32.85
N GLU A 12 -32.06 26.19 31.57
CA GLU A 12 -32.04 24.95 30.79
C GLU A 12 -30.85 24.82 29.84
N ARG A 13 -30.05 23.80 30.17
CA ARG A 13 -29.50 22.75 29.29
C ARG A 13 -28.55 23.16 28.16
N ASN A 14 -27.28 23.07 28.55
CA ASN A 14 -26.21 22.41 27.82
C ASN A 14 -26.71 21.34 26.82
N THR A 15 -26.56 21.61 25.52
CA THR A 15 -26.42 20.58 24.49
C THR A 15 -25.28 21.01 23.58
N SER A 16 -24.07 20.70 24.02
CA SER A 16 -22.92 20.57 23.13
C SER A 16 -23.31 19.61 22.01
N ALA A 17 -23.39 20.14 20.78
CA ALA A 17 -23.53 19.35 19.58
C ALA A 17 -22.29 18.45 19.48
N ARG A 18 -22.44 17.19 19.89
CA ARG A 18 -21.48 16.13 19.58
C ARG A 18 -21.37 16.09 18.05
N ALA A 19 -20.24 16.55 17.54
CA ALA A 19 -19.80 16.15 16.22
C ALA A 19 -19.78 14.62 16.19
N SER A 20 -20.58 14.04 15.28
CA SER A 20 -20.52 12.61 15.01
C SER A 20 -19.12 12.29 14.49
N SER A 21 -18.30 11.74 15.39
CA SER A 21 -17.03 11.12 15.06
C SER A 21 -17.31 9.95 14.13
N SER A 22 -17.10 10.15 12.83
CA SER A 22 -17.05 9.04 11.87
C SER A 22 -15.93 8.12 12.34
N ALA A 23 -16.27 6.88 12.65
CA ALA A 23 -15.30 5.90 13.13
C ALA A 23 -14.25 5.68 12.03
N ILE A 24 -13.00 6.01 12.34
CA ILE A 24 -11.83 5.66 11.56
C ILE A 24 -11.81 4.12 11.53
N THR A 25 -12.17 3.52 10.39
CA THR A 25 -11.90 2.10 10.16
C THR A 25 -10.41 1.97 9.89
N ARG A 26 -9.62 1.97 10.97
CA ARG A 26 -8.24 1.53 10.92
C ARG A 26 -8.28 0.09 10.45
N TRP A 27 -7.46 -0.29 9.47
CA TRP A 27 -7.28 -1.68 9.08
C TRP A 27 -6.59 -2.43 10.24
N THR A 28 -7.34 -2.76 11.29
CA THR A 28 -6.88 -3.68 12.34
C THR A 28 -6.98 -5.08 11.77
N VAL A 29 -5.92 -5.53 11.11
CA VAL A 29 -5.71 -6.95 10.88
C VAL A 29 -5.64 -7.60 12.26
N PRO A 30 -6.49 -8.60 12.58
CA PRO A 30 -6.37 -9.32 13.84
C PRO A 30 -4.96 -9.91 13.95
N VAL A 31 -4.28 -9.67 15.07
CA VAL A 31 -2.91 -10.17 15.38
C VAL A 31 -2.95 -11.67 15.71
N THR A 32 -3.54 -12.47 14.82
CA THR A 32 -3.56 -13.92 14.90
C THR A 32 -3.16 -14.45 13.54
N GLU A 33 -1.87 -14.78 13.35
CA GLU A 33 -1.32 -15.73 12.35
C GLU A 33 -1.96 -15.74 10.94
N SER A 34 -2.57 -14.65 10.50
CA SER A 34 -3.38 -14.61 9.29
C SER A 34 -2.46 -14.26 8.15
N VAL A 35 -2.13 -15.25 7.33
CA VAL A 35 -1.48 -15.01 6.04
C VAL A 35 -2.56 -14.57 5.07
N LEU A 36 -2.41 -13.35 4.53
CA LEU A 36 -3.20 -12.92 3.39
C LEU A 36 -2.61 -13.58 2.14
N HIS A 37 -3.41 -14.39 1.44
CA HIS A 37 -3.06 -14.93 0.14
C HIS A 37 -3.91 -14.28 -0.95
N VAL A 38 -3.25 -13.83 -2.02
CA VAL A 38 -3.91 -13.22 -3.17
C VAL A 38 -3.31 -13.78 -4.44
N GLN A 39 -4.15 -13.95 -5.45
CA GLN A 39 -3.68 -14.18 -6.80
C GLN A 39 -4.15 -13.06 -7.69
N TRP A 40 -3.23 -12.51 -8.47
CA TRP A 40 -3.54 -11.53 -9.50
C TRP A 40 -3.16 -12.09 -10.87
N GLN A 41 -3.83 -11.58 -11.89
CA GLN A 41 -3.50 -11.83 -13.27
C GLN A 41 -3.45 -10.48 -13.99
N SER A 42 -2.49 -10.31 -14.88
CA SER A 42 -2.51 -9.16 -15.79
C SER A 42 -3.75 -9.21 -16.68
N TRP A 43 -4.17 -8.04 -17.16
CA TRP A 43 -5.43 -7.93 -17.89
C TRP A 43 -5.46 -8.77 -19.18
N ASP A 44 -4.32 -8.84 -19.86
CA ASP A 44 -4.09 -9.64 -21.07
C ASP A 44 -3.77 -11.12 -20.78
N ALA A 45 -3.76 -11.52 -19.50
CA ALA A 45 -3.41 -12.85 -19.03
C ALA A 45 -2.01 -13.33 -19.45
N SER A 46 -1.08 -12.40 -19.68
CA SER A 46 0.32 -12.73 -19.97
C SER A 46 1.12 -13.09 -18.71
N THR A 47 0.64 -12.68 -17.54
CA THR A 47 1.30 -12.87 -16.24
C THR A 47 0.28 -13.26 -15.17
N ASP A 48 0.67 -14.19 -14.30
CA ASP A 48 -0.02 -14.49 -13.06
C ASP A 48 0.92 -14.22 -11.89
N GLU A 49 0.39 -13.65 -10.82
CA GLU A 49 1.09 -13.44 -9.58
C GLU A 49 0.42 -14.22 -8.45
N GLN A 50 1.21 -14.98 -7.70
CA GLN A 50 0.83 -15.48 -6.38
C GLN A 50 1.51 -14.62 -5.34
N PHE A 51 0.72 -14.02 -4.45
CA PHE A 51 1.20 -13.10 -3.43
C PHE A 51 0.77 -13.56 -2.04
N ALA A 52 1.66 -13.43 -1.07
CA ALA A 52 1.39 -13.63 0.34
C ALA A 52 1.88 -12.43 1.16
N LEU A 53 1.09 -12.00 2.14
CA LEU A 53 1.50 -11.05 3.16
C LEU A 53 1.23 -11.63 4.54
N ARG A 54 2.27 -11.74 5.36
CA ARG A 54 2.19 -12.34 6.69
C ARG A 54 2.93 -11.51 7.72
N TRP A 55 2.46 -11.57 8.96
CA TRP A 55 3.21 -11.05 10.10
C TRP A 55 4.29 -12.05 10.52
N ASP A 56 5.50 -11.57 10.78
CA ASP A 56 6.64 -12.37 11.20
C ASP A 56 7.60 -11.54 12.06
N ASN A 57 7.93 -12.05 13.26
CA ASN A 57 8.97 -11.47 14.13
C ASN A 57 8.93 -9.93 14.31
N GLY A 58 7.75 -9.35 14.49
CA GLY A 58 7.60 -7.90 14.74
C GLY A 58 7.63 -7.04 13.47
N GLY A 59 7.36 -7.64 12.30
CA GLY A 59 7.17 -6.91 11.06
C GLY A 59 6.32 -7.70 10.08
N TRP A 60 6.20 -7.19 8.85
CA TRP A 60 5.53 -7.92 7.77
C TRP A 60 6.54 -8.50 6.80
N VAL A 61 6.22 -9.68 6.27
CA VAL A 61 6.91 -10.27 5.13
C VAL A 61 5.88 -10.39 4.00
N ALA A 62 6.17 -9.73 2.89
CA ALA A 62 5.44 -9.90 1.65
C ALA A 62 6.28 -10.72 0.68
N GLU A 63 5.65 -11.64 -0.02
CA GLU A 63 6.31 -12.57 -0.93
C GLU A 63 5.45 -12.72 -2.18
N GLY A 64 6.06 -12.60 -3.36
CA GLY A 64 5.35 -12.68 -4.63
C GLY A 64 6.11 -13.48 -5.67
N SER A 65 5.40 -14.29 -6.44
CA SER A 65 5.93 -15.04 -7.58
C SER A 65 5.13 -14.67 -8.83
N VAL A 66 5.80 -14.08 -9.83
CA VAL A 66 5.19 -13.60 -11.08
C VAL A 66 5.65 -14.46 -12.24
N SER A 67 4.76 -15.29 -12.78
CA SER A 67 5.07 -16.33 -13.77
C SER A 67 5.57 -15.76 -15.11
N GLY A 68 4.87 -14.78 -15.68
CA GLY A 68 5.21 -14.24 -17.00
C GLY A 68 6.45 -13.33 -17.02
N ALA A 69 6.86 -12.82 -15.87
CA ALA A 69 8.15 -12.12 -15.70
C ALA A 69 9.27 -13.06 -15.22
N ASN A 70 8.93 -14.31 -14.86
CA ASN A 70 9.82 -15.28 -14.23
C ASN A 70 10.62 -14.68 -13.06
N VAL A 71 9.92 -14.02 -12.13
CA VAL A 71 10.54 -13.44 -10.94
C VAL A 71 9.85 -13.88 -9.66
N HIS A 72 10.64 -14.01 -8.62
CA HIS A 72 10.19 -14.14 -7.25
C HIS A 72 10.75 -12.97 -6.43
N TYR A 73 9.98 -12.41 -5.51
CA TYR A 73 10.45 -11.32 -4.69
C TYR A 73 9.97 -11.41 -3.25
N VAL A 74 10.77 -10.85 -2.35
CA VAL A 74 10.50 -10.76 -0.92
C VAL A 74 10.67 -9.31 -0.47
N LEU A 75 9.65 -8.79 0.21
CA LEU A 75 9.69 -7.53 0.93
C LEU A 75 9.69 -7.82 2.43
N ARG A 76 10.69 -7.29 3.14
CA ARG A 76 10.65 -7.22 4.60
C ARG A 76 10.25 -5.81 4.98
N LEU A 77 9.16 -5.69 5.73
CA LEU A 77 8.55 -4.42 6.12
C LEU A 77 8.52 -4.33 7.64
N GLY A 78 8.64 -3.11 8.17
CA GLY A 78 8.40 -2.82 9.59
C GLY A 78 6.93 -2.96 9.96
N GLU A 79 6.62 -2.73 11.24
CA GLU A 79 5.25 -2.82 11.79
C GLU A 79 4.24 -1.95 11.02
N ASN A 80 4.70 -0.81 10.50
CA ASN A 80 3.90 0.18 9.77
C ASN A 80 3.98 0.01 8.24
N LEU A 81 4.37 -1.19 7.77
CA LEU A 81 4.57 -1.50 6.34
C LEU A 81 5.68 -0.68 5.65
N ASP A 82 6.56 -0.05 6.43
CA ASP A 82 7.73 0.65 5.91
C ASP A 82 8.79 -0.34 5.41
N LEU A 83 9.25 -0.18 4.17
CA LEU A 83 10.19 -1.11 3.57
C LEU A 83 11.56 -1.07 4.26
N ARG A 84 12.09 -2.27 4.56
CA ARG A 84 13.42 -2.50 5.15
C ARG A 84 14.34 -3.25 4.21
N GLN A 85 13.83 -4.29 3.55
CA GLN A 85 14.58 -5.05 2.56
C GLN A 85 13.71 -5.42 1.38
N PHE A 86 14.30 -5.40 0.20
CA PHE A 86 13.72 -5.95 -1.02
C PHE A 86 14.73 -6.91 -1.64
N LEU A 87 14.28 -8.13 -1.90
CA LEU A 87 15.03 -9.17 -2.58
C LEU A 87 14.25 -9.55 -3.83
N LEU A 88 14.92 -9.63 -4.97
CA LEU A 88 14.39 -10.10 -6.24
C LEU A 88 15.25 -11.26 -6.74
N PHE A 89 14.59 -12.35 -7.11
CA PHE A 89 15.17 -13.58 -7.61
C PHE A 89 14.60 -13.85 -9.01
N ARG A 90 15.44 -14.28 -9.93
CA ARG A 90 15.01 -14.80 -11.23
C ARG A 90 15.25 -16.31 -11.28
N ASP A 91 16.41 -16.73 -11.79
CA ASP A 91 16.70 -18.14 -12.07
C ASP A 91 17.53 -18.85 -10.99
N LEU A 92 18.12 -18.11 -10.05
CA LEU A 92 19.04 -18.62 -9.04
C LEU A 92 18.44 -18.57 -7.63
N ASP A 93 18.98 -19.41 -6.74
CA ASP A 93 18.60 -19.43 -5.31
C ASP A 93 19.08 -18.18 -4.55
N GLU A 94 20.04 -17.45 -5.11
CA GLU A 94 20.53 -16.17 -4.59
C GLU A 94 19.81 -15.00 -5.28
N PRO A 95 19.54 -13.89 -4.56
CA PRO A 95 18.84 -12.76 -5.15
C PRO A 95 19.73 -12.04 -6.18
N ASP A 96 19.18 -11.80 -7.37
CA ASP A 96 19.75 -10.95 -8.41
C ASP A 96 19.87 -9.48 -7.97
N LEU A 97 18.92 -9.01 -7.16
CA LEU A 97 18.91 -7.67 -6.60
C LEU A 97 18.50 -7.72 -5.14
N TRP A 98 19.34 -7.16 -4.27
CA TRP A 98 19.06 -7.05 -2.85
C TRP A 98 19.30 -5.63 -2.35
N LEU A 99 18.21 -4.91 -2.14
CA LEU A 99 18.20 -3.57 -1.58
C LEU A 99 17.84 -3.58 -0.10
N VAL A 100 18.51 -2.72 0.67
CA VAL A 100 18.25 -2.48 2.08
C VAL A 100 18.01 -0.99 2.28
N ARG A 101 16.99 -0.67 3.08
CA ARG A 101 16.66 0.69 3.50
C ARG A 101 16.75 0.77 5.02
N ASP A 102 17.60 1.66 5.52
CA ASP A 102 17.74 1.84 6.96
C ASP A 102 16.60 2.70 7.56
N SER A 103 16.58 2.83 8.89
CA SER A 103 15.56 3.64 9.59
C SER A 103 15.66 5.14 9.32
N THR A 104 16.79 5.62 8.79
CA THR A 104 17.00 7.02 8.40
C THR A 104 16.61 7.29 6.95
N GLY A 105 16.28 6.25 6.19
CA GLY A 105 15.86 6.32 4.79
C GLY A 105 17.02 6.28 3.80
N HIS A 106 18.23 5.94 4.22
CA HIS A 106 19.32 5.64 3.29
C HIS A 106 19.15 4.25 2.70
N TRP A 107 19.55 4.15 1.43
CA TRP A 107 19.49 2.93 0.65
C TRP A 107 20.87 2.41 0.35
N GLY A 108 20.99 1.08 0.33
CA GLY A 108 22.18 0.40 -0.15
C GLY A 108 21.85 -0.99 -0.67
N GLU A 109 22.83 -1.59 -1.31
CA GLU A 109 22.84 -2.98 -1.70
C GLU A 109 23.52 -3.83 -0.62
N MET A 110 23.17 -5.11 -0.54
CA MET A 110 23.76 -6.01 0.47
C MET A 110 25.28 -6.18 0.33
N ASN A 111 25.82 -5.97 -0.88
CA ASN A 111 27.26 -5.96 -1.15
C ASN A 111 27.99 -4.71 -0.60
N GLY A 112 27.27 -3.78 0.03
CA GLY A 112 27.80 -2.53 0.59
C GLY A 112 27.75 -1.33 -0.37
N GLY A 113 27.20 -1.49 -1.57
CA GLY A 113 27.01 -0.38 -2.52
C GLY A 113 25.98 0.62 -2.04
N GLU A 114 26.36 1.89 -1.86
CA GLU A 114 25.43 2.94 -1.46
C GLU A 114 24.55 3.37 -2.64
N ARG A 115 23.24 3.53 -2.42
CA ARG A 115 22.24 3.92 -3.43
C ARG A 115 21.68 5.31 -3.16
N ARG A 116 22.55 6.32 -3.26
CA ARG A 116 22.17 7.75 -3.05
C ARG A 116 21.13 8.24 -4.05
N ASP A 117 21.08 7.64 -5.22
CA ASP A 117 20.08 7.87 -6.25
C ASP A 117 18.65 7.52 -5.77
N LEU A 118 18.51 6.68 -4.74
CA LEU A 118 17.23 6.28 -4.15
C LEU A 118 16.88 7.09 -2.89
N LEU A 119 17.65 8.13 -2.53
CA LEU A 119 17.34 8.96 -1.37
C LEU A 119 15.93 9.54 -1.48
N GLY A 120 15.14 9.38 -0.41
CA GLY A 120 13.74 9.80 -0.37
C GLY A 120 12.74 8.77 -0.91
N CYS A 121 13.20 7.67 -1.53
CA CYS A 121 12.33 6.56 -1.88
C CYS A 121 11.82 5.83 -0.62
N GLY A 122 10.55 5.45 -0.65
CA GLY A 122 9.87 4.66 0.38
C GLY A 122 9.66 3.21 -0.08
N PRO A 123 8.51 2.89 -0.70
CA PRO A 123 8.22 1.53 -1.16
C PRO A 123 9.01 1.16 -2.42
N VAL A 124 9.13 -0.14 -2.68
CA VAL A 124 9.51 -0.67 -4.00
C VAL A 124 8.25 -0.93 -4.81
N SER A 125 8.31 -0.68 -6.12
CA SER A 125 7.23 -1.05 -7.04
C SER A 125 7.78 -1.80 -8.24
N LEU A 126 7.00 -2.77 -8.74
CA LEU A 126 7.31 -3.57 -9.91
C LEU A 126 6.23 -3.34 -10.94
N GLY A 127 6.60 -3.06 -12.20
CA GLY A 127 5.61 -2.89 -13.27
C GLY A 127 4.74 -4.14 -13.52
N CYS A 128 5.25 -5.32 -13.16
CA CYS A 128 4.58 -6.61 -13.31
C CYS A 128 3.70 -7.03 -12.13
N SER A 129 3.59 -6.21 -11.07
CA SER A 129 2.85 -6.57 -9.83
C SER A 129 2.09 -5.39 -9.22
N PRO A 130 0.83 -5.58 -8.79
CA PRO A 130 0.10 -4.57 -8.03
C PRO A 130 0.42 -4.55 -6.52
N SER A 131 1.37 -5.34 -6.01
CA SER A 131 1.62 -5.46 -4.56
C SER A 131 1.95 -4.14 -3.85
N ALA A 132 2.69 -3.25 -4.51
CA ALA A 132 2.98 -1.91 -3.98
C ALA A 132 1.70 -1.09 -3.75
N THR A 133 0.65 -1.33 -4.54
CA THR A 133 -0.65 -0.67 -4.37
C THR A 133 -1.34 -1.13 -3.09
N LEU A 134 -1.36 -2.45 -2.82
CA LEU A 134 -1.89 -3.00 -1.57
C LEU A 134 -1.17 -2.40 -0.35
N ILE A 135 0.17 -2.38 -0.38
CA ILE A 135 0.99 -1.84 0.70
C ILE A 135 0.71 -0.34 0.92
N ALA A 136 0.59 0.44 -0.17
CA ALA A 136 0.28 1.86 -0.10
C ALA A 136 -1.12 2.13 0.46
N VAL A 137 -2.15 1.42 -0.03
CA VAL A 137 -3.54 1.57 0.45
C VAL A 137 -3.65 1.28 1.96
N ARG A 138 -2.91 0.28 2.46
CA ARG A 138 -2.90 -0.06 3.89
C ARG A 138 -2.09 0.90 4.76
N SER A 139 -1.07 1.56 4.21
CA SER A 139 -0.17 2.43 4.98
C SER A 139 -0.53 3.91 4.97
N LEU A 140 -1.19 4.42 3.91
CA LEU A 140 -1.45 5.85 3.75
C LEU A 140 -2.62 6.39 4.59
N ASP A 141 -3.52 5.52 5.09
CA ASP A 141 -4.66 5.86 5.94
C ASP A 141 -5.48 7.08 5.45
N LEU A 142 -5.67 7.21 4.13
CA LEU A 142 -6.39 8.35 3.54
C LEU A 142 -7.89 8.25 3.77
N GLU A 143 -8.52 9.36 4.15
CA GLU A 143 -9.98 9.52 4.04
C GLU A 143 -10.43 9.65 2.58
N VAL A 144 -11.71 9.42 2.31
CA VAL A 144 -12.29 9.64 0.96
C VAL A 144 -12.12 11.11 0.57
N GLY A 145 -11.61 11.36 -0.64
CA GLY A 145 -11.18 12.66 -1.14
C GLY A 145 -9.73 13.01 -0.78
N GLY A 146 -9.06 12.23 0.07
CA GLY A 146 -7.67 12.41 0.45
C GLY A 146 -6.69 12.10 -0.69
N ARG A 147 -5.53 12.76 -0.66
CA ARG A 147 -4.44 12.61 -1.62
C ARG A 147 -3.11 12.52 -0.87
N ALA A 148 -2.24 11.60 -1.30
CA ALA A 148 -0.86 11.50 -0.84
C ALA A 148 0.09 11.29 -2.01
N GLU A 149 1.29 11.84 -1.88
CA GLU A 149 2.39 11.61 -2.80
C GLU A 149 3.52 10.90 -2.05
N LEU A 150 4.12 9.92 -2.72
CA LEU A 150 5.31 9.22 -2.26
C LEU A 150 6.25 8.98 -3.43
N ILE A 151 7.52 8.73 -3.15
CA ILE A 151 8.49 8.31 -4.17
C ILE A 151 8.75 6.83 -3.97
N ALA A 152 8.47 6.02 -4.98
CA ALA A 152 8.79 4.60 -5.00
C ALA A 152 10.16 4.36 -5.65
N ALA A 153 10.88 3.34 -5.19
CA ALA A 153 11.98 2.76 -5.96
C ALA A 153 11.35 1.80 -6.99
N ALA A 154 11.12 2.28 -8.22
CA ALA A 154 10.57 1.48 -9.30
C ALA A 154 11.66 0.59 -9.88
N VAL A 155 11.43 -0.73 -9.84
CA VAL A 155 12.37 -1.73 -10.32
C VAL A 155 11.85 -2.30 -11.63
N ASP A 156 12.70 -2.26 -12.65
CA ASP A 156 12.51 -3.01 -13.88
C ASP A 156 13.06 -4.43 -13.68
N THR A 157 12.20 -5.44 -13.74
CA THR A 157 12.56 -6.83 -13.39
C THR A 157 13.41 -7.52 -14.46
N GLU A 158 13.44 -7.00 -15.69
CA GLU A 158 14.26 -7.55 -16.78
C GLU A 158 15.69 -7.03 -16.69
N THR A 159 15.83 -5.71 -16.56
CA THR A 159 17.12 -5.00 -16.56
C THR A 159 17.75 -4.85 -15.18
N LEU A 160 16.97 -5.07 -14.11
CA LEU A 160 17.31 -4.79 -12.71
C LEU A 160 17.62 -3.31 -12.43
N SER A 161 17.27 -2.42 -13.35
CA SER A 161 17.39 -0.98 -13.13
C SER A 161 16.40 -0.53 -12.07
N VAL A 162 16.82 0.41 -11.22
CA VAL A 162 15.99 0.95 -10.15
C VAL A 162 16.03 2.46 -10.23
N VAL A 163 14.86 3.08 -10.37
CA VAL A 163 14.73 4.53 -10.53
C VAL A 163 13.68 5.09 -9.55
N PRO A 164 13.87 6.30 -9.02
CA PRO A 164 12.83 6.97 -8.25
C PRO A 164 11.61 7.28 -9.12
N ALA A 165 10.42 6.92 -8.67
CA ALA A 165 9.14 7.16 -9.33
C ALA A 165 8.15 7.88 -8.39
N SER A 166 7.65 9.07 -8.76
CA SER A 166 6.58 9.75 -8.01
C SER A 166 5.28 8.99 -8.22
N HIS A 167 4.70 8.53 -7.11
CA HIS A 167 3.39 7.90 -7.06
C HIS A 167 2.45 8.82 -6.30
N VAL A 168 1.34 9.18 -6.93
CA VAL A 168 0.28 9.95 -6.31
C VAL A 168 -0.94 9.07 -6.18
N PHE A 169 -1.36 8.85 -4.93
CA PHE A 169 -2.60 8.15 -4.61
C PHE A 169 -3.68 9.15 -4.25
N THR A 170 -4.87 8.98 -4.83
CA THR A 170 -6.09 9.71 -4.43
C THR A 170 -7.18 8.70 -4.10
N ARG A 171 -7.77 8.76 -2.90
CA ARG A 171 -8.90 7.91 -2.51
C ARG A 171 -10.19 8.53 -3.02
N LEU A 172 -10.75 7.99 -4.09
CA LEU A 172 -11.93 8.54 -4.77
C LEU A 172 -13.23 8.19 -4.07
N ASP A 173 -13.32 6.99 -3.49
CA ASP A 173 -14.46 6.46 -2.74
C ASP A 173 -13.98 5.45 -1.69
N THR A 174 -14.88 4.84 -0.93
CA THR A 174 -14.57 3.86 0.12
C THR A 174 -13.62 2.76 -0.40
N HIS A 175 -13.88 2.24 -1.60
CA HIS A 175 -13.14 1.16 -2.25
C HIS A 175 -12.52 1.53 -3.58
N ARG A 176 -12.53 2.80 -3.96
CA ARG A 176 -12.05 3.25 -5.28
C ARG A 176 -10.90 4.23 -5.13
N TRP A 177 -9.84 3.99 -5.87
CA TRP A 177 -8.61 4.74 -5.80
C TRP A 177 -8.11 5.10 -7.20
N HIS A 178 -7.34 6.18 -7.26
CA HIS A 178 -6.61 6.61 -8.43
C HIS A 178 -5.12 6.66 -8.11
N LEU A 179 -4.31 6.09 -9.02
CA LEU A 179 -2.87 6.12 -8.97
C LEU A 179 -2.34 6.82 -10.21
N GLU A 180 -1.47 7.80 -10.00
CA GLU A 180 -0.66 8.44 -11.04
C GLU A 180 0.82 8.11 -10.77
N VAL A 181 1.56 7.68 -11.79
CA VAL A 181 3.01 7.43 -11.70
C VAL A 181 3.75 8.30 -12.72
N GLY A 182 4.40 9.34 -12.22
CA GLY A 182 4.92 10.43 -13.06
C GLY A 182 5.99 9.99 -14.05
N GLN A 183 6.96 9.19 -13.61
CA GLN A 183 8.13 8.79 -14.39
C GLN A 183 7.80 7.97 -15.63
N PHE A 184 6.66 7.27 -15.60
CA PHE A 184 6.21 6.42 -16.69
C PHE A 184 4.98 6.99 -17.42
N GLY A 185 4.49 8.17 -17.02
CA GLY A 185 3.23 8.74 -17.54
C GLY A 185 2.03 7.80 -17.34
N PHE A 186 2.09 6.95 -16.32
CA PHE A 186 1.10 5.91 -16.07
C PHE A 186 -0.01 6.45 -15.18
N SER A 187 -1.25 6.04 -15.46
CA SER A 187 -2.39 6.40 -14.64
C SER A 187 -3.44 5.29 -14.66
N THR A 188 -4.00 4.97 -13.50
CA THR A 188 -5.09 3.99 -13.42
C THR A 188 -6.04 4.27 -12.26
N VAL A 189 -7.31 3.95 -12.47
CA VAL A 189 -8.32 3.86 -11.42
C VAL A 189 -8.52 2.39 -11.10
N PHE A 190 -8.48 2.04 -9.82
CA PHE A 190 -8.61 0.66 -9.36
C PHE A 190 -9.57 0.58 -8.18
N ASP A 191 -10.18 -0.59 -8.02
CA ASP A 191 -11.03 -0.91 -6.87
C ASP A 191 -10.33 -1.92 -5.96
N VAL A 192 -10.56 -1.78 -4.66
CA VAL A 192 -10.04 -2.66 -3.60
C VAL A 192 -11.19 -3.30 -2.82
N ASP A 193 -10.91 -4.33 -2.03
CA ASP A 193 -11.87 -4.87 -1.06
C ASP A 193 -11.76 -4.21 0.33
N ASP A 194 -12.53 -4.72 1.28
CA ASP A 194 -12.51 -4.38 2.72
C ASP A 194 -11.19 -4.78 3.42
N GLU A 195 -10.16 -5.19 2.68
CA GLU A 195 -8.83 -5.43 3.20
C GLU A 195 -7.77 -4.59 2.46
N GLY A 196 -8.19 -3.70 1.57
CA GLY A 196 -7.32 -2.91 0.73
C GLY A 196 -6.66 -3.70 -0.41
N VAL A 197 -7.11 -4.93 -0.67
CA VAL A 197 -6.59 -5.78 -1.75
C VAL A 197 -7.19 -5.35 -3.07
N LEU A 198 -6.32 -5.07 -4.04
CA LEU A 198 -6.74 -4.73 -5.40
C LEU A 198 -7.62 -5.85 -5.99
N ILE A 199 -8.85 -5.50 -6.37
CA ILE A 199 -9.79 -6.38 -7.06
C ILE A 199 -9.62 -6.25 -8.57
N HIS A 200 -9.65 -5.03 -9.08
CA HIS A 200 -9.41 -4.76 -10.50
C HIS A 200 -8.79 -3.39 -10.73
N SER A 201 -7.97 -3.31 -11.75
CA SER A 201 -7.42 -2.12 -12.36
C SER A 201 -7.58 -2.33 -13.86
N PRO A 202 -8.66 -1.82 -14.48
CA PRO A 202 -9.00 -2.11 -15.87
C PRO A 202 -7.82 -1.84 -16.81
N GLY A 203 -7.49 -2.83 -17.64
CA GLY A 203 -6.34 -2.78 -18.56
C GLY A 203 -5.00 -3.19 -17.94
N TRP A 204 -4.92 -3.41 -16.62
CA TRP A 204 -3.66 -3.71 -15.93
C TRP A 204 -3.71 -5.02 -15.15
N PHE A 205 -4.53 -5.11 -14.11
CA PHE A 205 -4.55 -6.26 -13.21
C PHE A 205 -5.97 -6.61 -12.77
N ARG A 206 -6.22 -7.89 -12.50
CA ARG A 206 -7.43 -8.38 -11.83
C ARG A 206 -7.08 -9.44 -10.80
N ARG A 207 -7.78 -9.44 -9.67
CA ARG A 207 -7.71 -10.53 -8.70
C ARG A 207 -8.43 -11.74 -9.26
N VAL A 208 -7.81 -12.91 -9.11
CA VAL A 208 -8.40 -14.20 -9.46
C VAL A 208 -8.61 -15.02 -8.19
N ALA A 209 -9.63 -15.88 -8.19
CA ALA A 209 -9.80 -16.83 -7.10
C ALA A 209 -8.60 -17.80 -7.10
N PRO A 210 -8.12 -18.25 -5.93
CA PRO A 210 -7.14 -19.32 -5.89
C PRO A 210 -7.69 -20.54 -6.63
N PRO A 211 -6.85 -21.31 -7.35
CA PRO A 211 -7.29 -22.54 -8.01
C PRO A 211 -7.94 -23.45 -6.96
N ALA A 212 -9.07 -24.05 -7.36
CA ALA A 212 -9.86 -24.96 -6.53
C ALA A 212 -9.10 -26.26 -6.19
#